data_AF-A0A1F4A6X9-F1
#
_entry.id   AF-A0A1F4A6X9-F1
#
_cell.length_a   1.000
_cell.length_b   1.000
_cell.length_c   1.000
_cell.angle_alpha   90.00
_cell.angle_beta   90.00
_cell.angle_gamma   90.00
#
_symmetry.space_group_name_H-M   'P 1'
#
loop_
_entity.id
_entity.type
_entity.pdbx_description
1 polymer ?
#
loop_
_entity_poly.entity_id
_entity_poly.type
_entity_poly.pdbx_seq_one_letter_code
_entity_poly.pdbx_strand_id
1 'polypeptide(L)'
;MKLPEDLERELDLHCKTHRVTKSEVVTRVLAQYLVLQAPKRTPYELARKHGIIGCVPGGDRNLGRDHSHIIKEKLRAQRAR
;
A
#
# COMPACT_ATOMS: atom_id res chain seq x y z
N MET A 1 8.63 21.15 17.13
CA MET A 1 7.66 20.49 18.05
C MET A 1 8.22 20.58 19.45
N LYS A 2 7.36 20.77 20.47
CA LYS A 2 7.77 20.65 21.87
C LYS A 2 7.35 19.28 22.39
N LEU A 3 8.31 18.56 22.96
CA LEU A 3 8.04 17.33 23.69
C LEU A 3 7.59 17.72 25.11
N PRO A 4 6.75 16.90 25.78
CA PRO A 4 6.52 17.03 27.21
C PRO A 4 7.85 16.99 27.98
N GLU A 5 7.98 17.79 29.03
CA GLU A 5 9.25 17.97 29.76
C GLU A 5 9.78 16.65 30.36
N ASP A 6 8.88 15.81 30.88
CA ASP A 6 9.24 14.49 31.43
C ASP A 6 9.85 13.58 30.36
N LEU A 7 9.26 13.59 29.15
CA LEU A 7 9.73 12.80 28.02
C LEU A 7 11.07 13.31 27.50
N GLU A 8 11.30 14.62 27.52
CA GLU A 8 12.58 15.20 27.14
C GLU A 8 13.69 14.83 28.12
N ARG A 9 13.42 14.85 29.44
CA ARG A 9 14.39 14.39 30.46
C ARG A 9 14.76 12.93 30.27
N GLU A 10 13.78 12.07 30.00
CA GLU A 10 14.03 10.64 29.80
C GLU A 10 14.79 10.37 28.50
N LEU A 11 14.47 11.10 27.43
CA LEU A 11 15.21 11.05 26.18
C LEU A 11 16.66 11.51 26.36
N ASP A 12 16.91 12.58 27.12
CA ASP A 12 18.25 13.07 27.42
C ASP A 12 19.07 12.06 28.23
N LEU A 13 18.45 11.41 29.22
CA LEU A 13 19.09 10.35 29.99
C LEU A 13 19.49 9.18 29.07
N HIS A 14 18.57 8.75 28.21
CA HIS A 14 18.82 7.68 27.24
C HIS A 14 19.96 8.03 26.28
N CYS A 15 19.96 9.25 25.73
CA CYS A 15 21.02 9.73 24.84
C CYS A 15 22.40 9.70 25.51
N LYS A 16 22.47 10.11 26.79
CA LYS A 16 23.71 10.09 27.57
C LYS A 16 24.21 8.67 27.85
N THR A 17 23.31 7.77 28.25
CA THR A 17 23.67 6.38 28.56
C THR A 17 24.15 5.62 27.33
N HIS A 18 23.48 5.79 26.20
CA HIS A 18 23.76 5.03 24.98
C HIS A 18 24.71 5.74 24.00
N ARG A 19 25.17 6.96 24.33
CA ARG A 19 26.03 7.80 23.48
C ARG A 19 25.47 8.01 22.07
N VAL A 20 24.14 8.17 21.98
CA VAL A 20 23.41 8.43 20.74
C VAL A 20 22.82 9.83 20.76
N THR A 21 22.55 10.40 19.60
CA THR A 21 21.97 11.75 19.51
C THR A 21 20.44 11.70 19.62
N LYS A 22 19.81 12.79 20.12
CA LYS A 22 18.35 12.93 20.15
C LYS A 22 17.73 12.66 18.77
N SER A 23 18.33 13.21 17.72
CA SER A 23 17.86 13.05 16.34
C SER A 23 17.89 11.59 15.88
N GLU A 24 18.95 10.86 16.22
CA GLU A 24 19.09 9.44 15.88
C GLU A 24 18.03 8.58 16.58
N VAL A 25 17.79 8.81 17.88
CA VAL A 25 16.76 8.11 18.63
C VAL A 25 15.38 8.38 18.03
N VAL A 26 15.05 9.65 17.78
CA VAL A 26 13.77 10.05 17.18
C VAL A 26 13.60 9.43 15.79
N THR A 27 14.63 9.48 14.94
CA THR A 27 14.59 8.91 13.59
C THR A 27 14.37 7.39 13.63
N ARG A 28 15.05 6.70 14.55
CA ARG A 28 14.91 5.26 14.73
C ARG A 28 13.51 4.88 15.18
N VAL A 29 12.97 5.58 16.18
CA VAL A 29 11.62 5.32 16.70
C VAL A 29 10.58 5.59 15.61
N LEU A 30 10.71 6.70 14.86
CA LEU A 30 9.82 7.00 13.75
C LEU A 30 9.89 5.95 12.64
N ALA A 31 11.09 5.51 12.26
CA ALA A 31 11.25 4.45 11.27
C ALA A 31 10.57 3.14 11.71
N GLN A 32 10.77 2.74 12.97
CA GLN A 32 10.11 1.54 13.53
C GLN A 32 8.58 1.70 13.57
N TYR A 33 8.08 2.86 14.00
CA TYR A 33 6.66 3.14 14.05
C TYR A 33 6.02 3.09 12.66
N LEU A 34 6.66 3.69 11.65
CA LEU A 34 6.16 3.68 10.28
C LEU A 34 6.18 2.27 9.67
N VAL A 35 7.18 1.44 9.98
CA VAL A 35 7.21 0.03 9.56
C VAL A 35 6.08 -0.78 10.21
N LEU A 36 5.77 -0.53 11.48
CA LEU A 36 4.66 -1.19 12.19
C LEU A 36 3.29 -0.79 11.61
N GLN A 37 3.14 0.46 11.19
CA GLN A 37 1.91 0.99 10.60
C GLN A 37 1.79 0.69 9.10
N ALA A 38 2.89 0.37 8.42
CA ALA A 38 2.85 -0.02 7.03
C ALA A 38 1.98 -1.27 6.87
N PRO A 39 0.95 -1.24 6.00
CA PRO A 39 0.14 -2.41 5.76
C PRO A 39 1.05 -3.56 5.30
N LYS A 40 1.09 -4.64 6.09
CA LYS A 40 1.97 -5.80 5.87
C LYS A 40 1.84 -6.41 4.47
N ARG A 41 0.74 -6.12 3.78
CA ARG A 41 0.44 -6.53 2.42
C ARG A 41 -0.28 -5.41 1.69
N THR A 42 0.07 -5.20 0.43
CA THR A 42 -0.68 -4.28 -0.42
C THR A 42 -2.10 -4.83 -0.65
N PRO A 43 -3.08 -3.96 -0.97
CA PRO A 43 -4.43 -4.41 -1.35
C PRO A 43 -4.41 -5.43 -2.49
N TYR A 44 -3.47 -5.29 -3.44
CA TYR A 44 -3.25 -6.25 -4.52
C TYR A 44 -2.84 -7.63 -3.99
N GLU A 45 -1.87 -7.69 -3.07
CA GLU A 45 -1.41 -8.95 -2.48
C GLU A 45 -2.49 -9.62 -1.63
N LEU A 46 -3.32 -8.84 -0.94
CA LEU A 46 -4.50 -9.35 -0.23
C LEU A 46 -5.51 -9.94 -1.22
N ALA A 47 -5.85 -9.20 -2.27
CA ALA A 47 -6.77 -9.66 -3.30
C ALA A 47 -6.26 -10.93 -4.01
N ARG A 48 -4.95 -11.02 -4.27
CA ARG A 48 -4.32 -12.23 -4.82
C ARG A 48 -4.40 -13.40 -3.83
N LYS A 49 -4.06 -13.19 -2.55
CA LYS A 49 -4.09 -14.23 -1.51
C LYS A 49 -5.49 -14.81 -1.34
N HIS A 50 -6.51 -13.96 -1.39
CA HIS A 50 -7.91 -14.36 -1.24
C HIS A 50 -8.54 -14.86 -2.55
N GLY A 51 -7.73 -15.02 -3.62
CA GLY A 51 -8.21 -15.50 -4.91
C GLY A 51 -9.19 -14.56 -5.61
N ILE A 52 -9.31 -13.30 -5.15
CA ILE A 52 -10.20 -12.28 -5.70
C ILE A 52 -9.70 -11.86 -7.09
N ILE A 53 -8.38 -11.79 -7.28
CA ILE A 53 -7.81 -11.55 -8.61
C ILE A 53 -7.98 -12.82 -9.44
N GLY A 54 -8.80 -12.76 -10.48
CA GLY A 54 -9.14 -13.91 -11.32
C GLY A 54 -10.25 -14.80 -10.74
N CYS A 55 -11.00 -14.35 -9.72
CA CYS A 55 -12.14 -15.10 -9.17
C CYS A 55 -13.31 -15.26 -10.16
N VAL A 56 -13.39 -14.38 -11.15
CA VAL A 56 -14.32 -14.49 -12.27
C VAL A 56 -13.63 -15.23 -13.41
N PRO A 57 -14.31 -16.15 -14.11
CA PRO A 57 -13.77 -16.75 -15.32
C PRO A 57 -13.41 -15.61 -16.29
N GLY A 58 -12.12 -15.42 -16.51
CA GLY A 58 -11.62 -14.40 -17.42
C GLY A 58 -12.17 -14.67 -18.81
N GLY A 59 -12.76 -13.65 -19.43
CA GLY A 59 -13.04 -13.69 -20.86
C GLY A 59 -11.74 -13.58 -21.67
N ASP A 60 -11.87 -13.51 -22.99
CA ASP A 60 -10.72 -13.50 -23.90
C ASP A 60 -9.66 -12.47 -23.49
N ARG A 61 -8.37 -12.81 -23.65
CA ARG A 61 -7.24 -12.05 -23.05
C ARG A 61 -7.20 -10.59 -23.49
N ASN A 62 -7.87 -10.27 -24.59
CA ASN A 62 -7.89 -8.94 -25.19
C ASN A 62 -9.21 -8.17 -24.96
N LEU A 63 -10.16 -8.68 -24.16
CA LEU A 63 -11.45 -8.00 -23.94
C LEU A 63 -11.29 -6.57 -23.43
N GLY A 64 -10.30 -6.28 -22.59
CA GLY A 64 -10.02 -4.92 -22.13
C GLY A 64 -9.41 -4.03 -23.22
N ARG A 65 -8.47 -4.58 -24.00
CA ARG A 65 -7.75 -3.86 -25.07
C ARG A 65 -8.65 -3.54 -26.26
N ASP A 66 -9.46 -4.52 -26.66
CA ASP A 66 -10.25 -4.48 -27.89
C ASP A 66 -11.74 -4.26 -27.63
N HIS A 67 -12.12 -3.83 -26.43
CA HIS A 67 -13.53 -3.66 -26.02
C HIS A 67 -14.34 -2.85 -27.04
N SER A 68 -13.77 -1.76 -27.56
CA SER A 68 -14.40 -0.88 -28.53
C SER A 68 -14.64 -1.54 -29.89
N HIS A 69 -13.72 -2.39 -30.33
CA HIS A 69 -13.87 -3.13 -31.60
C HIS A 69 -14.97 -4.19 -31.47
N ILE A 70 -14.92 -4.96 -30.38
CA ILE A 70 -15.89 -6.02 -30.08
C ILE A 70 -17.32 -5.46 -29.95
N ILE A 71 -17.49 -4.32 -29.27
CA ILE A 71 -18.80 -3.67 -29.13
C ILE A 71 -19.32 -3.21 -30.49
N LYS A 72 -18.47 -2.58 -31.32
CA LYS A 72 -18.86 -2.11 -32.66
C LYS A 72 -19.25 -3.27 -33.57
N GLU A 73 -18.53 -4.38 -33.51
CA GLU A 73 -18.83 -5.58 -34.29
C GLU A 73 -20.19 -6.18 -33.89
N LYS A 74 -20.46 -6.33 -32.59
CA LYS A 74 -21.76 -6.80 -32.09
C LYS A 74 -22.92 -5.87 -32.48
N LEU A 75 -22.73 -4.56 -32.41
CA LEU A 75 -23.75 -3.58 -32.81
C LEU A 75 -24.04 -3.62 -34.32
N ARG A 76 -23.01 -3.84 -35.15
CA ARG A 76 -23.20 -4.03 -36.61
C ARG A 76 -23.96 -5.32 -36.90
N ALA A 77 -23.59 -6.43 -36.26
CA ALA A 77 -24.26 -7.71 -36.42
C ALA A 77 -25.75 -7.66 -36.00
N GLN A 78 -26.08 -6.89 -34.96
CA GLN A 78 -27.47 -6.64 -34.56
C GLN A 78 -28.26 -5.83 -35.60
N ARG A 79 -27.64 -4.84 -36.25
CA ARG A 79 -28.28 -4.00 -37.27
C ARG A 79 -28.43 -4.68 -38.63
N ALA A 80 -27.71 -5.78 -38.85
CA ALA A 80 -27.77 -6.58 -40.07
C ALA A 80 -28.79 -7.74 -40.00
N ARG A 81 -29.44 -7.93 -38.85
CA ARG A 81 -30.62 -8.79 -38.66
C ARG A 81 -31.88 -7.93 -38.73
#